data_AF-A0A7C9F8U1-F1
#
_entry.id   AF-A0A7C9F8U1-F1
#
_cell.length_a   1.000
_cell.length_b   1.000
_cell.length_c   1.000
_cell.angle_alpha   90.00
_cell.angle_beta   90.00
_cell.angle_gamma   90.00
#
_symmetry.space_group_name_H-M   'P 1'
#
loop_
_entity.id
_entity.type
_entity.pdbx_description
1 polymer ?
#
loop_
_entity_poly.entity_id
_entity_poly.type
_entity_poly.pdbx_seq_one_letter_code
_entity_poly.pdbx_strand_id
1 'polypeptide(L)'
;MRQRHLWIILLANGLFALLANLLFFFDIIGPVKSFTNKWPLILLGVMVYSIQIGLIYFLVRKYAPPRWLIQPFRGKEWLLGVTIGLLVWLVANIAQAYRLPDGFSKLGSTRSFARFLPVFLLNSIPGAVIEEYLFRFLPVRFAESQGLSRRRTIVLFLAVLVFFTATHIPAYLWQYHNPLWSLWSPFTMGGAYLFVYYATRNLAFTTLFHAFYNNHWMLYGPSVIKDYSLVIMVSMLWFLWRTNRKNDSSPL
;
A
#
# COMPACT_ATOMS: atom_id res chain seq x y z
N MET A 1 18.43 12.45 9.95
CA MET A 1 18.58 11.99 8.56
C MET A 1 18.67 13.22 7.65
N ARG A 2 19.60 13.29 6.68
CA ARG A 2 19.67 14.40 5.70
C ARG A 2 18.71 14.12 4.53
N GLN A 3 18.24 15.15 3.82
CA GLN A 3 17.32 15.00 2.68
C GLN A 3 17.84 14.03 1.62
N ARG A 4 19.12 14.13 1.25
CA ARG A 4 19.75 13.20 0.30
C ARG A 4 19.64 11.74 0.72
N HIS A 5 19.64 11.45 2.03
CA HIS A 5 19.55 10.07 2.52
C HIS A 5 18.12 9.51 2.38
N LEU A 6 17.08 10.35 2.54
CA LEU A 6 15.69 9.94 2.24
C LEU A 6 15.60 9.49 0.78
N TRP A 7 16.11 10.31 -0.14
CA TRP A 7 16.08 10.00 -1.56
C TRP A 7 16.91 8.77 -1.91
N ILE A 8 18.06 8.55 -1.28
CA ILE A 8 18.83 7.30 -1.45
C ILE A 8 17.99 6.08 -1.06
N ILE A 9 17.28 6.14 0.09
CA ILE A 9 16.41 5.05 0.53
C ILE A 9 15.28 4.80 -0.48
N LEU A 10 14.60 5.87 -0.90
CA LEU A 10 13.49 5.80 -1.86
C LEU A 10 13.94 5.31 -3.23
N LEU A 11 15.05 5.82 -3.76
CA LEU A 11 15.61 5.42 -5.05
C LEU A 11 16.07 3.96 -5.04
N ALA A 12 16.80 3.52 -4.01
CA ALA A 12 17.25 2.14 -3.92
C ALA A 12 16.07 1.15 -3.87
N ASN A 13 15.02 1.47 -3.10
CA ASN A 13 13.83 0.63 -3.01
C ASN A 13 12.94 0.71 -4.25
N GLY A 14 12.84 1.89 -4.86
CA GLY A 14 12.14 2.08 -6.13
C GLY A 14 12.81 1.28 -7.25
N LEU A 15 14.13 1.37 -7.39
CA LEU A 15 14.91 0.58 -8.34
C LEU A 15 14.76 -0.92 -8.07
N PHE A 16 14.81 -1.35 -6.81
CA PHE A 16 14.56 -2.75 -6.46
C PHE A 16 13.17 -3.22 -6.94
N ALA A 17 12.13 -2.44 -6.66
CA ALA A 17 10.77 -2.77 -7.12
C ALA A 17 10.66 -2.80 -8.65
N LEU A 18 11.33 -1.87 -9.35
CA LEU A 18 11.39 -1.88 -10.81
C LEU A 18 12.10 -3.12 -11.36
N LEU A 19 13.26 -3.47 -10.81
CA LEU A 19 14.00 -4.68 -11.21
C LEU A 19 13.19 -5.94 -10.94
N ALA A 20 12.51 -6.02 -9.79
CA ALA A 20 11.59 -7.11 -9.50
C ALA A 20 10.50 -7.20 -10.58
N ASN A 21 9.80 -6.11 -10.91
CA ASN A 21 8.80 -6.08 -11.97
C ASN A 21 9.37 -6.50 -13.34
N LEU A 22 10.60 -6.11 -13.67
CA LEU A 22 11.27 -6.53 -14.92
C LEU A 22 11.55 -8.05 -14.94
N LEU A 23 11.91 -8.67 -13.81
CA LEU A 23 12.04 -10.13 -13.71
C LEU A 23 10.72 -10.84 -14.03
N PHE A 24 9.59 -10.28 -13.60
CA PHE A 24 8.25 -10.80 -13.94
C PHE A 24 7.86 -10.50 -15.40
N PHE A 25 8.32 -9.38 -15.98
CA PHE A 25 8.00 -8.95 -17.34
C PHE A 25 8.72 -9.75 -18.42
N PHE A 26 10.05 -9.90 -18.34
CA PHE A 26 10.85 -10.61 -19.36
C PHE A 26 10.70 -12.14 -19.36
N ASP A 27 9.69 -12.65 -18.64
CA ASP A 27 9.42 -14.06 -18.45
C ASP A 27 10.64 -14.91 -18.05
N ILE A 28 11.63 -14.29 -17.41
CA ILE A 28 12.82 -14.96 -16.86
C ILE A 28 12.40 -16.06 -15.85
N ILE A 29 11.28 -15.83 -15.17
CA ILE A 29 10.64 -16.78 -14.26
C ILE A 29 9.53 -17.61 -14.94
N GLY A 30 9.46 -17.65 -16.27
CA GLY A 30 8.49 -18.42 -17.05
C GLY A 30 8.34 -19.87 -16.59
N PRO A 31 9.45 -20.60 -16.30
CA PRO A 31 9.38 -21.94 -15.71
C PRO A 31 8.69 -22.00 -14.35
N VAL A 32 8.74 -20.92 -13.56
CA VAL A 32 8.07 -20.83 -12.25
C VAL A 32 6.58 -20.49 -12.42
N LYS A 33 6.21 -19.75 -13.47
CA LYS A 33 4.83 -19.42 -13.79
C LYS A 33 4.03 -20.59 -14.35
N SER A 34 4.69 -21.54 -15.02
CA SER A 34 4.07 -22.71 -15.65
C SER A 34 3.69 -23.82 -14.66
N PHE A 35 4.14 -23.75 -13.40
CA PHE A 35 3.67 -24.67 -12.37
C PHE A 35 2.16 -24.53 -12.14
N THR A 36 1.46 -25.67 -12.17
CA THR A 36 0.04 -25.78 -11.81
C THR A 36 -0.19 -25.41 -10.35
N ASN A 37 0.78 -25.70 -9.49
CA ASN A 37 0.84 -25.26 -8.12
C ASN A 37 1.34 -23.80 -8.03
N LYS A 38 0.60 -22.91 -7.36
CA LYS A 38 0.96 -21.49 -7.18
C LYS A 38 1.94 -21.24 -6.03
N TRP A 39 2.25 -22.23 -5.20
CA TRP A 39 3.19 -22.10 -4.08
C TRP A 39 4.58 -21.57 -4.48
N PRO A 40 5.22 -22.00 -5.59
CA PRO A 40 6.52 -21.46 -6.02
C PRO A 40 6.48 -19.95 -6.28
N LEU A 41 5.40 -19.43 -6.87
CA LEU A 41 5.22 -17.99 -7.10
C LEU A 41 5.02 -17.23 -5.78
N ILE A 42 4.29 -17.81 -4.83
CA ILE A 42 4.10 -17.22 -3.50
C ILE A 42 5.45 -17.15 -2.77
N LEU A 43 6.22 -18.24 -2.77
CA LEU A 43 7.55 -18.30 -2.14
C LEU A 43 8.53 -17.32 -2.79
N LEU A 44 8.52 -17.20 -4.11
CA LEU A 44 9.30 -16.19 -4.83
C LEU A 44 8.92 -14.77 -4.36
N GLY A 45 7.62 -14.48 -4.22
CA GLY A 45 7.14 -13.22 -3.67
C GLY A 45 7.67 -12.96 -2.25
N VAL A 46 7.55 -13.95 -1.36
CA VAL A 46 8.08 -13.86 0.01
C VAL A 46 9.59 -13.59 0.01
N MET A 47 10.35 -14.25 -0.86
CA MET A 47 11.79 -14.03 -1.02
C MET A 47 12.08 -12.59 -1.46
N VAL A 48 11.40 -12.10 -2.50
CA VAL A 48 11.55 -10.72 -3.00
C VAL A 48 11.25 -9.70 -1.90
N TYR A 49 10.14 -9.86 -1.18
CA TYR A 49 9.80 -8.96 -0.07
C TYR A 49 10.79 -9.05 1.09
N SER A 50 11.31 -10.23 1.40
CA SER A 50 12.33 -10.41 2.45
C SER A 50 13.62 -9.67 2.12
N ILE A 51 14.08 -9.76 0.86
CA ILE A 51 15.26 -9.02 0.38
C ILE A 51 14.99 -7.51 0.45
N GLN A 52 13.80 -7.06 0.01
CA GLN A 52 13.44 -5.64 0.07
C GLN A 52 13.37 -5.12 1.51
N ILE A 53 12.76 -5.87 2.44
CA ILE A 53 12.72 -5.53 3.87
C ILE A 53 14.14 -5.46 4.44
N GLY A 54 15.02 -6.39 4.06
CA GLY A 54 16.44 -6.35 4.43
C GLY A 54 17.14 -5.08 3.94
N LEU A 55 16.90 -4.68 2.68
CA LEU A 55 17.42 -3.44 2.10
C LEU A 55 16.91 -2.21 2.86
N ILE A 56 15.61 -2.14 3.17
CA ILE A 56 15.01 -1.07 3.97
C ILE A 56 15.66 -1.01 5.34
N TYR A 57 15.75 -2.16 6.02
CA TYR A 57 16.35 -2.27 7.35
C TYR A 57 17.78 -1.73 7.35
N PHE A 58 18.61 -2.21 6.41
CA PHE A 58 20.00 -1.78 6.28
C PHE A 58 20.13 -0.28 6.02
N LEU A 59 19.41 0.27 5.04
CA LEU A 59 19.53 1.68 4.67
C LEU A 59 18.96 2.62 5.74
N VAL A 60 17.83 2.28 6.34
CA VAL A 60 17.24 3.10 7.42
C VAL A 60 18.13 3.04 8.67
N ARG A 61 18.66 1.87 9.05
CA ARG A 61 19.61 1.75 10.17
C ARG A 61 20.86 2.62 9.95
N LYS A 62 21.33 2.71 8.71
CA LYS A 62 22.50 3.50 8.33
C LYS A 62 22.25 5.01 8.36
N TYR A 63 21.06 5.47 7.98
CA TYR A 63 20.80 6.90 7.71
C TYR A 63 19.79 7.59 8.63
N ALA A 64 19.04 6.82 9.42
CA ALA A 64 17.97 7.30 10.29
C ALA A 64 18.11 6.77 11.73
N PRO A 65 17.48 7.43 12.71
CA PRO A 65 17.46 6.94 14.09
C PRO A 65 16.86 5.52 14.18
N PRO A 66 17.44 4.60 14.99
CA PRO A 66 16.95 3.22 15.12
C PRO A 66 15.46 3.11 15.49
N ARG A 67 14.95 4.05 16.27
CA ARG A 67 13.53 4.16 16.65
C ARG A 67 12.56 4.36 15.47
N TRP A 68 13.05 4.59 14.25
CA TRP A 68 12.18 4.65 13.06
C TRP A 68 11.93 3.26 12.46
N LEU A 69 12.82 2.30 12.71
CA LEU A 69 12.64 0.89 12.33
C LEU A 69 11.67 0.17 13.27
N ILE A 70 11.70 0.55 14.54
CA ILE A 70 10.92 -0.11 15.59
C ILE A 70 9.69 0.74 15.88
N GLN A 71 8.52 0.21 15.54
CA GLN A 71 7.26 0.73 16.07
C GLN A 71 6.76 -0.17 17.19
N PRO A 72 6.30 0.39 18.32
CA PRO A 72 5.61 -0.40 19.32
C PRO A 72 4.37 -1.04 18.68
N PHE A 73 4.19 -2.34 18.89
CA PHE A 73 2.99 -3.02 18.45
C PHE A 73 1.77 -2.45 19.19
N ARG A 74 0.83 -1.90 18.45
CA ARG A 74 -0.40 -1.32 18.99
C ARG A 74 -1.58 -2.20 18.58
N GLY A 75 -1.84 -3.27 19.34
CA GLY A 75 -2.87 -4.27 18.97
C GLY A 75 -4.25 -3.67 18.66
N LYS A 76 -4.68 -2.65 19.42
CA LYS A 76 -5.94 -1.92 19.16
C LYS A 76 -5.98 -1.25 17.78
N GLU A 77 -4.84 -0.72 17.33
CA GLU A 77 -4.69 -0.07 16.04
C GLU A 77 -4.71 -1.08 14.88
N TRP A 78 -4.11 -2.25 15.08
CA TRP A 78 -4.20 -3.39 14.15
C TRP A 78 -5.63 -3.90 14.04
N LEU A 79 -6.30 -4.14 15.17
CA LEU A 79 -7.68 -4.61 15.20
C LEU A 79 -8.60 -3.65 14.47
N LEU A 80 -8.48 -2.34 14.74
CA LEU A 80 -9.22 -1.31 14.03
C LEU A 80 -8.97 -1.33 12.51
N GLY A 81 -7.71 -1.51 12.10
CA GLY A 81 -7.34 -1.66 10.68
C GLY A 81 -7.95 -2.90 10.04
N VAL A 82 -7.96 -4.02 10.75
CA VAL A 82 -8.63 -5.25 10.29
C VAL A 82 -10.13 -5.01 10.17
N THR A 83 -10.79 -4.47 11.20
CA THR A 83 -12.23 -4.23 11.19
C THR A 83 -12.65 -3.31 10.06
N ILE A 84 -12.01 -2.15 9.91
CA ILE A 84 -12.37 -1.19 8.85
C ILE A 84 -11.99 -1.74 7.48
N GLY A 85 -10.84 -2.38 7.35
CA GLY A 85 -10.42 -3.03 6.10
C GLY A 85 -11.41 -4.11 5.66
N LEU A 86 -11.87 -4.95 6.59
CA LEU A 86 -12.91 -5.95 6.34
C LEU A 86 -14.25 -5.32 5.98
N LEU A 87 -14.68 -4.25 6.67
CA LEU A 87 -15.92 -3.55 6.33
C LEU A 87 -15.88 -2.95 4.93
N VAL A 88 -14.78 -2.28 4.58
CA VAL A 88 -14.58 -1.69 3.24
C VAL A 88 -14.55 -2.79 2.19
N TRP A 89 -13.84 -3.88 2.48
CA TRP A 89 -13.80 -5.06 1.62
C TRP A 89 -15.20 -5.66 1.42
N LEU A 90 -15.98 -5.84 2.49
CA LEU A 90 -17.35 -6.35 2.43
C LEU A 90 -18.27 -5.44 1.62
N VAL A 91 -18.27 -4.13 1.90
CA VAL A 91 -19.12 -3.15 1.21
C VAL A 91 -18.80 -3.11 -0.28
N ALA A 92 -17.52 -3.06 -0.64
CA ALA A 92 -17.11 -3.08 -2.04
C ALA A 92 -17.55 -4.39 -2.71
N ASN A 93 -17.46 -5.53 -2.01
CA ASN A 93 -17.85 -6.85 -2.52
C ASN A 93 -19.35 -6.94 -2.76
N ILE A 94 -20.15 -6.49 -1.81
CA ILE A 94 -21.61 -6.39 -1.93
C ILE A 94 -21.99 -5.48 -3.10
N ALA A 95 -21.41 -4.27 -3.18
CA ALA A 95 -21.72 -3.30 -4.21
C ALA A 95 -21.48 -3.85 -5.64
N GLN A 96 -20.44 -4.65 -5.85
CA GLN A 96 -20.20 -5.29 -7.14
C GLN A 96 -20.99 -6.57 -7.35
N ALA A 97 -21.36 -7.30 -6.30
CA ALA A 97 -22.30 -8.42 -6.42
C ALA A 97 -23.64 -7.95 -7.03
N TYR A 98 -24.05 -6.71 -6.74
CA TYR A 98 -25.19 -6.07 -7.43
C TYR A 98 -24.92 -5.67 -8.89
N ARG A 99 -23.66 -5.50 -9.30
CA ARG A 99 -23.28 -5.08 -10.67
C ARG A 99 -22.93 -6.26 -11.59
N LEU A 100 -22.54 -7.41 -11.04
CA LEU A 100 -22.10 -8.59 -11.77
C LEU A 100 -22.95 -9.81 -11.38
N PRO A 101 -23.64 -10.48 -12.32
CA PRO A 101 -24.47 -11.65 -12.05
C PRO A 101 -23.77 -12.78 -11.27
N ASP A 102 -22.46 -12.98 -11.51
CA ASP A 102 -21.65 -14.01 -10.84
C ASP A 102 -20.98 -13.53 -9.53
N GLY A 103 -21.18 -12.29 -9.10
CA GLY A 103 -20.48 -11.72 -7.95
C GLY A 103 -20.86 -12.39 -6.62
N PHE A 104 -22.15 -12.75 -6.46
CA PHE A 104 -22.64 -13.42 -5.26
C PHE A 104 -22.11 -14.84 -5.09
N SER A 105 -21.92 -15.60 -6.18
CA SER A 105 -21.45 -16.99 -6.12
C SER A 105 -19.97 -17.09 -5.69
N LYS A 106 -19.16 -16.07 -6.01
CA LYS A 106 -17.74 -16.01 -5.64
C LYS A 106 -17.50 -15.56 -4.21
N LEU A 107 -18.39 -14.72 -3.67
CA LEU A 107 -18.33 -14.16 -2.31
C LEU A 107 -18.45 -15.23 -1.22
N GLY A 108 -19.28 -16.25 -1.43
CA GLY A 108 -19.53 -17.32 -0.47
C GLY A 108 -18.67 -18.58 -0.64
N SER A 109 -17.74 -18.63 -1.60
CA SER A 109 -17.03 -19.87 -1.92
C SER A 109 -15.79 -20.10 -1.04
N THR A 110 -15.71 -21.26 -0.38
CA THR A 110 -14.53 -21.68 0.39
C THR A 110 -13.26 -21.72 -0.47
N ARG A 111 -13.40 -22.07 -1.75
CA ARG A 111 -12.28 -22.10 -2.70
C ARG A 111 -11.73 -20.71 -3.02
N SER A 112 -12.59 -19.70 -3.12
CA SER A 112 -12.19 -18.30 -3.28
C SER A 112 -11.46 -17.82 -2.03
N PHE A 113 -12.01 -18.10 -0.85
CA PHE A 113 -11.40 -17.71 0.42
C PHE A 113 -10.04 -18.38 0.65
N ALA A 114 -9.91 -19.67 0.35
CA ALA A 114 -8.65 -20.43 0.47
C ALA A 114 -7.56 -19.93 -0.50
N ARG A 115 -7.93 -19.28 -1.61
CA ARG A 115 -6.97 -18.61 -2.53
C ARG A 115 -6.65 -17.20 -2.07
N PHE A 116 -7.65 -16.46 -1.60
CA PHE A 116 -7.51 -15.11 -1.08
C PHE A 116 -6.54 -15.06 0.10
N LEU A 117 -6.73 -15.92 1.11
CA LEU A 117 -5.99 -15.85 2.37
C LEU A 117 -4.46 -15.90 2.19
N PRO A 118 -3.86 -16.87 1.48
CA PRO A 118 -2.41 -16.91 1.29
C PRO A 118 -1.89 -15.73 0.48
N VAL A 119 -2.62 -15.23 -0.53
CA VAL A 119 -2.17 -14.07 -1.30
C VAL A 119 -2.28 -12.79 -0.48
N PHE A 120 -3.37 -12.63 0.28
CA PHE A 120 -3.56 -11.51 1.18
C PHE A 120 -2.43 -11.44 2.23
N LEU A 121 -2.14 -12.57 2.89
CA LEU A 121 -1.14 -12.65 3.95
C LEU A 121 0.31 -12.56 3.44
N LEU A 122 0.63 -13.24 2.34
CA LEU A 122 2.02 -13.43 1.90
C LEU A 122 2.44 -12.52 0.75
N ASN A 123 1.51 -11.83 0.12
CA ASN A 123 1.80 -10.88 -0.95
C ASN A 123 1.34 -9.47 -0.60
N SER A 124 0.06 -9.30 -0.30
CA SER A 124 -0.50 -7.95 -0.24
C SER A 124 -0.23 -7.21 1.05
N ILE A 125 -0.23 -7.90 2.20
CA ILE A 125 0.22 -7.27 3.46
C ILE A 125 1.70 -6.89 3.36
N PRO A 126 2.65 -7.78 2.99
CA PRO A 126 4.07 -7.41 2.87
C PRO A 126 4.31 -6.26 1.89
N GLY A 127 3.70 -6.30 0.71
CA GLY A 127 3.78 -5.20 -0.27
C GLY A 127 3.26 -3.88 0.29
N ALA A 128 2.07 -3.89 0.90
CA ALA A 128 1.48 -2.70 1.50
C ALA A 128 2.31 -2.18 2.70
N VAL A 129 2.91 -3.05 3.52
CA VAL A 129 3.80 -2.63 4.61
C VAL A 129 4.97 -1.83 4.04
N ILE A 130 5.62 -2.36 3.01
CA ILE A 130 6.80 -1.74 2.39
C ILE A 130 6.43 -0.38 1.79
N GLU A 131 5.36 -0.31 1.01
CA GLU A 131 4.93 0.92 0.35
C GLU A 131 4.48 1.98 1.36
N GLU A 132 3.68 1.61 2.36
CA GLU A 132 3.24 2.56 3.38
C GLU A 132 4.40 3.01 4.27
N TYR A 133 5.34 2.12 4.57
CA TYR A 133 6.54 2.48 5.32
C TYR A 133 7.40 3.49 4.55
N LEU A 134 7.72 3.19 3.28
CA LEU A 134 8.63 3.99 2.46
C LEU A 134 8.03 5.33 2.04
N PHE A 135 6.78 5.35 1.59
CA PHE A 135 6.20 6.53 0.94
C PHE A 135 5.33 7.37 1.86
N ARG A 136 4.90 6.84 3.02
CA ARG A 136 4.02 7.57 3.95
C ARG A 136 4.71 7.77 5.30
N PHE A 137 5.12 6.70 5.96
CA PHE A 137 5.77 6.79 7.27
C PHE A 137 7.09 7.55 7.23
N LEU A 138 8.04 7.12 6.39
CA LEU A 138 9.40 7.66 6.38
C LEU A 138 9.46 9.15 6.00
N PRO A 139 8.75 9.65 4.96
CA PRO A 139 8.78 11.06 4.59
C PRO A 139 8.13 11.95 5.65
N VAL A 140 7.07 11.48 6.31
CA VAL A 140 6.44 12.17 7.43
C VAL A 140 7.41 12.30 8.61
N ARG A 141 8.07 11.20 9.01
CA ARG A 141 9.07 11.22 10.08
C ARG A 141 10.25 12.12 9.74
N PHE A 142 10.69 12.11 8.49
CA PHE A 142 11.70 13.03 8.00
C PHE A 142 11.26 14.49 8.18
N ALA A 143 10.08 14.86 7.68
CA ALA A 143 9.56 16.23 7.79
C ALA A 143 9.46 16.71 9.24
N GLU A 144 8.92 15.86 10.14
CA GLU A 144 8.83 16.13 11.57
C GLU A 144 10.22 16.35 12.19
N SER A 145 11.16 15.45 11.90
CA SER A 145 12.50 15.51 12.49
C SER A 145 13.36 16.68 11.99
N GLN A 146 13.03 17.23 10.83
CA GLN A 146 13.69 18.39 10.25
C GLN A 146 12.97 19.70 10.59
N GLY A 147 11.83 19.65 11.30
CA GLY A 147 11.04 20.84 11.60
C GLY A 147 10.60 21.59 10.34
N LEU A 148 10.25 20.87 9.27
CA LEU A 148 9.90 21.50 8.01
C LEU A 148 8.63 22.34 8.15
N SER A 149 8.66 23.55 7.56
CA SER A 149 7.46 24.39 7.45
C SER A 149 6.37 23.69 6.64
N ARG A 150 5.10 24.06 6.85
CA ARG A 150 3.94 23.48 6.15
C ARG A 150 4.14 23.43 4.63
N ARG A 151 4.62 24.52 4.04
CA ARG A 151 4.90 24.61 2.59
C ARG A 151 5.95 23.59 2.15
N ARG A 152 7.06 23.46 2.88
CA ARG A 152 8.13 22.50 2.57
C ARG A 152 7.67 21.05 2.74
N THR A 153 6.85 20.78 3.75
CA THR A 153 6.25 19.46 3.97
C THR A 153 5.31 19.06 2.83
N ILE A 154 4.45 19.97 2.36
CA ILE A 154 3.58 19.73 1.20
C ILE A 154 4.41 19.45 -0.05
N VAL A 155 5.45 20.25 -0.32
CA VAL A 155 6.34 20.04 -1.48
C VAL A 155 7.05 18.69 -1.40
N LEU A 156 7.55 18.30 -0.22
CA LEU A 156 8.15 16.98 -0.01
C LEU A 156 7.15 15.86 -0.33
N PHE A 157 5.92 15.96 0.18
CA PHE A 157 4.89 14.94 -0.03
C PHE A 157 4.48 14.83 -1.49
N LEU A 158 4.34 15.95 -2.20
CA LEU A 158 4.10 15.95 -3.64
C LEU A 158 5.26 15.31 -4.41
N ALA A 159 6.51 15.63 -4.05
CA ALA A 159 7.68 15.03 -4.68
C ALA A 159 7.74 13.51 -4.46
N VAL A 160 7.48 13.05 -3.23
CA VAL A 160 7.39 11.62 -2.93
C VAL A 160 6.24 10.95 -3.68
N LEU A 161 5.10 11.63 -3.81
CA LEU A 161 3.94 11.11 -4.53
C LEU A 161 4.21 10.96 -6.03
N VAL A 162 4.85 11.95 -6.64
CA VAL A 162 5.31 11.88 -8.04
C VAL A 162 6.30 10.74 -8.20
N PHE A 163 7.25 10.60 -7.28
CA PHE A 163 8.21 9.49 -7.30
C PHE A 163 7.53 8.13 -7.17
N PHE A 164 6.61 7.96 -6.22
CA PHE A 164 5.78 6.76 -6.08
C PHE A 164 5.02 6.44 -7.36
N THR A 165 4.43 7.45 -8.00
CA THR A 165 3.71 7.27 -9.28
C THR A 165 4.68 6.81 -10.38
N ALA A 166 5.88 7.40 -10.43
CA ALA A 166 6.90 7.04 -11.41
C ALA A 166 7.38 5.58 -11.26
N THR A 167 7.47 5.04 -10.04
CA THR A 167 7.83 3.62 -9.84
C THR A 167 6.77 2.65 -10.39
N HIS A 168 5.58 3.12 -10.74
CA HIS A 168 4.53 2.31 -11.37
C HIS A 168 4.56 2.34 -12.90
N ILE A 169 5.34 3.24 -13.53
CA ILE A 169 5.39 3.39 -14.99
C ILE A 169 5.69 2.04 -15.67
N PRO A 170 6.70 1.26 -15.26
CA PRO A 170 7.00 -0.02 -15.89
C PRO A 170 5.86 -1.04 -15.82
N ALA A 171 5.22 -1.17 -14.65
CA ALA A 171 4.10 -2.09 -14.50
C ALA A 171 2.91 -1.65 -15.36
N TYR A 172 2.58 -0.36 -15.40
CA TYR A 172 1.45 0.12 -16.20
C TYR A 172 1.69 0.01 -17.69
N LEU A 173 2.84 0.47 -18.18
CA LEU A 173 3.14 0.47 -19.62
C LEU A 173 3.42 -0.93 -20.16
N TRP A 174 4.23 -1.72 -19.46
CA TRP A 174 4.76 -2.97 -20.02
C TRP A 174 3.98 -4.20 -19.54
N GLN A 175 3.63 -4.28 -18.25
CA GLN A 175 2.90 -5.44 -17.74
C GLN A 175 1.40 -5.36 -18.05
N TYR A 176 0.78 -4.20 -17.79
CA TYR A 176 -0.67 -4.03 -17.94
C TYR A 176 -1.08 -3.42 -19.27
N HIS A 177 -0.14 -2.97 -20.11
CA HIS A 177 -0.41 -2.33 -21.41
C HIS A 177 -1.39 -1.14 -21.30
N ASN A 178 -1.37 -0.46 -20.15
CA ASN A 178 -2.20 0.71 -19.89
C ASN A 178 -1.50 1.98 -20.40
N PRO A 179 -2.25 2.96 -20.91
CA PRO A 179 -1.70 4.25 -21.33
C PRO A 179 -1.20 5.07 -20.13
N LEU A 180 -0.25 6.00 -20.36
CA LEU A 180 0.36 6.83 -19.32
C LEU A 180 -0.65 7.59 -18.45
N TRP A 181 -1.78 8.04 -19.00
CA TRP A 181 -2.81 8.73 -18.22
C TRP A 181 -3.44 7.84 -17.13
N SER A 182 -3.33 6.52 -17.24
CA SER A 182 -3.72 5.58 -16.19
C SER A 182 -2.86 5.69 -14.92
N LEU A 183 -1.71 6.39 -14.98
CA LEU A 183 -0.90 6.72 -13.80
C LEU A 183 -1.60 7.70 -12.85
N TRP A 184 -2.69 8.33 -13.28
CA TRP A 184 -3.58 9.07 -12.38
C TRP A 184 -4.10 8.19 -11.23
N SER A 185 -4.28 6.89 -11.48
CA SER A 185 -4.73 5.92 -10.48
C SER A 185 -3.72 5.75 -9.31
N PRO A 186 -2.44 5.37 -9.53
CA PRO A 186 -1.46 5.32 -8.44
C PRO A 186 -1.18 6.70 -7.84
N PHE A 187 -1.26 7.79 -8.60
CA PHE A 187 -1.11 9.14 -8.05
C PHE A 187 -2.21 9.51 -7.05
N THR A 188 -3.48 9.34 -7.44
CA THR A 188 -4.62 9.66 -6.56
C THR A 188 -4.70 8.73 -5.36
N MET A 189 -4.46 7.44 -5.57
CA MET A 189 -4.36 6.44 -4.49
C MET A 189 -3.22 6.79 -3.52
N GLY A 190 -2.06 7.18 -4.05
CA GLY A 190 -0.91 7.59 -3.25
C GLY A 190 -1.24 8.77 -2.34
N GLY A 191 -1.90 9.79 -2.90
CA GLY A 191 -2.38 10.96 -2.16
C GLY A 191 -3.43 10.61 -1.11
N ALA A 192 -4.38 9.74 -1.43
CA ALA A 192 -5.41 9.28 -0.49
C ALA A 192 -4.79 8.55 0.71
N TYR A 193 -3.89 7.58 0.49
CA TYR A 193 -3.23 6.88 1.59
C TYR A 193 -2.29 7.78 2.39
N LEU A 194 -1.65 8.76 1.75
CA LEU A 194 -0.89 9.77 2.48
C LEU A 194 -1.81 10.56 3.42
N PHE A 195 -3.01 10.94 2.97
CA PHE A 195 -3.99 11.61 3.82
C PHE A 195 -4.48 10.71 4.95
N VAL A 196 -4.79 9.44 4.67
CA VAL A 196 -5.12 8.43 5.70
C VAL A 196 -4.02 8.33 6.74
N TYR A 197 -2.78 8.18 6.32
CA TYR A 197 -1.66 8.04 7.23
C TYR A 197 -1.43 9.33 8.02
N TYR A 198 -1.53 10.50 7.38
CA TYR A 198 -1.42 11.78 8.07
C TYR A 198 -2.54 11.98 9.12
N ALA A 199 -3.75 11.55 8.78
CA ALA A 199 -4.93 11.60 9.64
C ALA A 199 -4.82 10.62 10.80
N THR A 200 -4.33 9.40 10.58
CA THR A 200 -4.36 8.29 11.54
C THR A 200 -3.06 8.18 12.34
N ARG A 201 -1.93 8.62 11.76
CA ARG A 201 -0.57 8.39 12.28
C ARG A 201 -0.30 6.94 12.63
N ASN A 202 -0.98 6.04 11.92
CA ASN A 202 -1.04 4.63 12.22
C ASN A 202 -0.68 3.85 10.95
N LEU A 203 0.55 3.36 10.93
CA LEU A 203 1.09 2.63 9.80
C LEU A 203 0.35 1.31 9.61
N ALA A 204 0.08 0.57 10.70
CA ALA A 204 -0.62 -0.70 10.66
C ALA A 204 -2.02 -0.59 10.03
N PHE A 205 -2.79 0.41 10.46
CA PHE A 205 -4.10 0.71 9.88
C PHE A 205 -4.00 1.02 8.39
N THR A 206 -3.09 1.92 8.01
CA THR A 206 -2.94 2.34 6.62
C THR A 206 -2.52 1.16 5.73
N THR A 207 -1.58 0.34 6.21
CA THR A 207 -1.12 -0.88 5.55
C THR A 207 -2.24 -1.88 5.35
N LEU A 208 -3.02 -2.21 6.39
CA LEU A 208 -4.09 -3.19 6.27
C LEU A 208 -5.18 -2.69 5.33
N PHE A 209 -5.56 -1.42 5.47
CA PHE A 209 -6.53 -0.79 4.59
C PHE A 209 -6.06 -0.84 3.12
N HIS A 210 -4.78 -0.55 2.87
CA HIS A 210 -4.17 -0.71 1.55
C HIS A 210 -4.16 -2.17 1.07
N ALA A 211 -3.79 -3.14 1.91
CA ALA A 211 -3.76 -4.55 1.55
C ALA A 211 -5.15 -5.11 1.19
N PHE A 212 -6.20 -4.71 1.93
CA PHE A 212 -7.59 -5.07 1.63
C PHE A 212 -8.04 -4.46 0.31
N TYR A 213 -7.69 -3.20 0.07
CA TYR A 213 -7.96 -2.57 -1.21
C TYR A 213 -7.26 -3.30 -2.36
N ASN A 214 -5.98 -3.65 -2.24
CA ASN A 214 -5.24 -4.28 -3.34
C ASN A 214 -5.71 -5.69 -3.71
N ASN A 215 -6.49 -6.37 -2.88
CA ASN A 215 -7.06 -7.70 -3.20
C ASN A 215 -8.51 -7.67 -3.65
N HIS A 216 -9.03 -6.50 -3.98
CA HIS A 216 -10.38 -6.38 -4.49
C HIS A 216 -10.58 -7.34 -5.70
N TRP A 217 -9.65 -7.36 -6.66
CA TRP A 217 -9.68 -8.13 -7.91
C TRP A 217 -9.82 -9.65 -7.78
N MET A 218 -9.42 -10.27 -6.65
CA MET A 218 -9.62 -11.71 -6.44
C MET A 218 -11.11 -12.10 -6.35
N LEU A 219 -11.99 -11.10 -6.22
CA LEU A 219 -13.43 -11.30 -6.09
C LEU A 219 -14.22 -10.65 -7.23
N TYR A 220 -13.80 -9.49 -7.74
CA TYR A 220 -14.49 -8.78 -8.83
C TYR A 220 -14.20 -9.31 -10.23
N GLY A 221 -13.23 -10.22 -10.38
CA GLY A 221 -12.62 -10.47 -11.68
C GLY A 221 -11.85 -9.24 -12.18
N PRO A 222 -11.36 -9.26 -13.43
CA PRO A 222 -10.65 -8.13 -14.02
C PRO A 222 -11.63 -6.99 -14.31
N SER A 223 -12.00 -6.22 -13.28
CA SER A 223 -12.65 -4.92 -13.46
C SER A 223 -11.62 -3.92 -13.95
N VAL A 224 -11.87 -3.31 -15.12
CA VAL A 224 -11.04 -2.24 -15.71
C VAL A 224 -11.11 -0.96 -14.87
N ILE A 225 -12.11 -0.83 -14.00
CA ILE A 225 -12.37 0.37 -13.20
C ILE A 225 -12.13 0.05 -11.72
N LYS A 226 -11.06 0.61 -11.17
CA LYS A 226 -10.80 0.64 -9.73
C LYS A 226 -11.53 1.86 -9.15
N ASP A 227 -12.60 1.65 -8.38
CA ASP A 227 -13.37 2.74 -7.76
C ASP A 227 -12.74 3.15 -6.42
N TYR A 228 -12.07 4.30 -6.45
CA TYR A 228 -11.36 4.89 -5.31
C TYR A 228 -12.26 5.74 -4.39
N SER A 229 -13.51 5.97 -4.79
CA SER A 229 -14.41 6.91 -4.10
C SER A 229 -14.70 6.45 -2.68
N LEU A 230 -14.84 5.14 -2.47
CA LEU A 230 -15.06 4.56 -1.15
C LEU A 230 -13.85 4.76 -0.23
N VAL A 231 -12.64 4.58 -0.77
CA VAL A 231 -11.39 4.78 -0.02
C VAL A 231 -11.26 6.23 0.40
N ILE A 232 -11.44 7.16 -0.53
CA ILE A 232 -11.35 8.60 -0.29
C ILE A 232 -12.43 9.03 0.72
N MET A 233 -13.67 8.56 0.56
CA MET A 233 -14.78 8.86 1.47
C MET A 233 -14.50 8.37 2.90
N VAL A 234 -14.10 7.10 3.07
CA VAL A 234 -13.76 6.57 4.41
C VAL A 234 -12.59 7.35 5.03
N SER A 235 -11.60 7.72 4.22
CA SER A 235 -10.45 8.51 4.66
C SER A 235 -10.86 9.91 5.14
N MET A 236 -11.76 10.58 4.40
CA MET A 236 -12.29 11.89 4.74
C MET A 236 -13.16 11.83 6.00
N LEU A 237 -14.11 10.90 6.07
CA LEU A 237 -14.97 10.71 7.24
C LEU A 237 -14.15 10.43 8.50
N TRP A 238 -13.12 9.58 8.38
CA TRP A 238 -12.21 9.27 9.47
C TRP A 238 -11.42 10.50 9.94
N PHE A 239 -10.86 11.26 9.00
CA PHE A 239 -10.15 12.50 9.32
C PHE A 239 -11.05 13.51 10.04
N LEU A 240 -12.28 13.71 9.53
CA LEU A 240 -13.25 14.62 10.14
C LEU A 240 -13.62 14.16 11.56
N TRP A 241 -13.95 12.88 11.73
CA TRP A 241 -14.30 12.31 13.04
C TRP A 241 -13.18 12.46 14.08
N ARG A 242 -11.93 12.17 13.68
CA ARG A 242 -10.78 12.33 14.59
C ARG A 242 -10.53 13.79 14.96
N THR A 243 -10.62 14.69 13.98
CA THR A 243 -10.35 16.11 14.20
C THR A 243 -11.38 16.70 15.18
N ASN A 244 -12.65 16.31 15.06
CA ASN A 244 -13.70 16.70 16.00
C ASN A 244 -13.42 16.18 17.42
N ARG A 245 -13.08 14.89 17.58
CA ARG A 245 -12.74 14.33 18.90
C ARG A 245 -11.54 15.01 19.57
N LYS A 246 -10.56 15.48 18.80
CA LYS A 246 -9.41 16.20 19.36
C LYS A 246 -9.79 17.58 19.90
N ASN A 247 -10.71 18.26 19.22
CA ASN A 247 -11.27 19.53 19.68
C ASN A 247 -12.12 19.34 20.94
N ASP A 248 -12.84 18.22 21.06
CA ASP A 248 -13.63 17.90 22.26
C ASP A 248 -12.76 17.52 23.47
N SER A 249 -11.53 17.03 23.24
CA SER A 249 -10.58 16.63 24.29
C SER A 249 -9.52 17.68 24.63
N SER A 250 -9.70 18.93 24.18
CA SER A 250 -8.87 20.05 24.59
C SER A 250 -9.52 20.69 25.83
N PRO A 251 -9.02 20.46 27.06
CA PRO A 251 -9.39 21.34 28.15
C PRO A 251 -8.76 22.70 27.83
N LEU A 252 -9.58 23.75 27.90
CA LEU A 252 -9.09 25.08 28.22
C LEU A 252 -8.29 25.01 29.53
#